data_AF-A0A3N7DEV5-F1
#
_entry.id   AF-A0A3N7DEV5-F1
#
_cell.length_a   1.000
_cell.length_b   1.000
_cell.length_c   1.000
_cell.angle_alpha   90.00
_cell.angle_beta   90.00
_cell.angle_gamma   90.00
#
_symmetry.space_group_name_H-M   'P 1'
#
loop_
_entity.id
_entity.type
_entity.pdbx_description
1 polymer ?
#
loop_
_entity_poly.entity_id
_entity_poly.type
_entity_poly.pdbx_seq_one_letter_code
_entity_poly.pdbx_strand_id
1 'polypeptide(L)'
;MKKLIACFCLIFWAGLIAGISFLEAPLKFQAPGITISLGLGIGQLVFQALNKIEITLLAVVLICSFPAPFKNIKSKLLVILTLILLADTFWLLPLLDERAKLVLAGMPPATSHHHILYIIIESIKLLLLIVLGCLNLNSLRYEKRY
;
A
#
# COMPACT_ATOMS: atom_id res chain seq x y z
N MET A 1 22.64 7.94 -7.47
CA MET A 1 22.18 6.72 -6.76
C MET A 1 20.84 6.90 -6.05
N LYS A 2 20.65 7.94 -5.20
CA LYS A 2 19.38 8.18 -4.47
C LYS A 2 18.10 8.11 -5.34
N LYS A 3 18.10 8.76 -6.51
CA LYS A 3 16.96 8.74 -7.46
C LYS A 3 16.64 7.33 -7.98
N LEU A 4 17.66 6.49 -8.22
CA LEU A 4 17.48 5.11 -8.67
C LEU A 4 16.84 4.26 -7.55
N ILE A 5 17.33 4.43 -6.32
CA ILE A 5 16.79 3.75 -5.13
C ILE A 5 15.32 4.14 -4.92
N ALA A 6 15.00 5.44 -4.95
CA ALA A 6 13.62 5.90 -4.83
C ALA A 6 12.70 5.33 -5.93
N CYS A 7 13.18 5.32 -7.19
CA CYS A 7 12.45 4.74 -8.31
C CYS A 7 12.18 3.23 -8.12
N PHE A 8 13.21 2.48 -7.71
CA PHE A 8 13.08 1.07 -7.39
C PHE A 8 12.07 0.83 -6.27
N CYS A 9 12.17 1.56 -5.15
CA CYS A 9 11.26 1.42 -4.02
C CYS A 9 9.80 1.68 -4.41
N LEU A 10 9.53 2.71 -5.23
CA LEU A 10 8.16 3.02 -5.69
C LEU A 10 7.56 1.91 -6.56
N ILE A 11 8.34 1.39 -7.52
CA ILE A 11 7.86 0.34 -8.44
C ILE A 11 7.73 -0.99 -7.69
N PHE A 12 8.69 -1.32 -6.83
CA PHE A 12 8.64 -2.52 -5.99
C PHE A 12 7.43 -2.50 -5.06
N TRP A 13 7.17 -1.36 -4.41
CA TRP A 13 5.99 -1.16 -3.56
C TRP A 13 4.68 -1.35 -4.35
N ALA A 14 4.57 -0.78 -5.56
CA ALA A 14 3.40 -1.01 -6.42
C ALA A 14 3.20 -2.51 -6.72
N GLY A 15 4.28 -3.24 -7.00
CA GLY A 15 4.24 -4.69 -7.21
C GLY A 15 3.76 -5.47 -5.98
N LEU A 16 4.20 -5.08 -4.77
CA LEU A 16 3.75 -5.70 -3.52
C LEU A 16 2.24 -5.49 -3.31
N ILE A 17 1.73 -4.27 -3.48
CA ILE A 17 0.28 -4.00 -3.35
C ILE A 17 -0.51 -4.78 -4.41
N ALA A 18 -0.07 -4.77 -5.67
CA ALA A 18 -0.74 -5.53 -6.73
C ALA A 18 -0.79 -7.04 -6.43
N GLY A 19 0.33 -7.61 -5.97
CA GLY A 19 0.42 -9.03 -5.65
C GLY A 19 -0.32 -9.43 -4.38
N ILE A 20 -0.27 -8.62 -3.32
CA ILE A 20 -0.86 -8.98 -2.03
C ILE A 20 -2.33 -8.53 -1.97
N SER A 21 -2.59 -7.23 -2.12
CA SER A 21 -3.94 -6.66 -1.93
C SER A 21 -4.93 -7.10 -3.02
N PHE A 22 -4.48 -7.26 -4.27
CA PHE A 22 -5.38 -7.54 -5.41
C PHE A 22 -5.34 -8.98 -5.92
N LEU A 23 -4.24 -9.72 -5.71
CA LEU A 23 -4.11 -11.09 -6.19
C LEU A 23 -4.24 -12.12 -5.05
N GLU A 24 -3.38 -12.04 -4.03
CA GLU A 24 -3.40 -12.98 -2.89
C GLU A 24 -4.68 -12.89 -2.07
N ALA A 25 -5.08 -11.68 -1.68
CA ALA A 25 -6.20 -11.48 -0.76
C ALA A 25 -7.54 -12.08 -1.26
N PRO A 26 -7.93 -11.98 -2.55
CA PRO A 26 -9.11 -12.67 -3.05
C PRO A 26 -8.88 -14.15 -3.35
N LEU A 27 -7.71 -14.54 -3.88
CA LEU A 27 -7.47 -15.93 -4.28
C LEU A 27 -7.32 -16.88 -3.09
N LYS A 28 -6.83 -16.42 -1.94
CA LYS A 28 -6.68 -17.28 -0.75
C LYS A 28 -8.01 -17.89 -0.28
N PHE A 29 -9.13 -17.21 -0.50
CA PHE A 29 -10.46 -17.71 -0.16
C PHE A 29 -11.02 -18.72 -1.18
N GLN A 30 -10.32 -18.94 -2.29
CA GLN A 30 -10.69 -19.93 -3.31
C GLN A 30 -9.92 -21.26 -3.14
N ALA A 31 -8.97 -21.32 -2.20
CA ALA A 31 -8.17 -22.52 -1.97
C ALA A 31 -9.01 -23.68 -1.39
N PRO A 32 -8.81 -24.93 -1.85
CA PRO A 32 -9.50 -26.09 -1.27
C PRO A 32 -9.23 -26.22 0.23
N GLY A 33 -10.28 -26.42 1.03
CA GLY A 33 -10.19 -26.57 2.48
C GLY A 33 -10.00 -25.28 3.27
N ILE A 34 -10.06 -24.10 2.63
CA ILE A 34 -10.01 -22.82 3.34
C ILE A 34 -11.32 -22.55 4.08
N THR A 35 -11.21 -22.04 5.31
CA THR A 35 -12.35 -21.51 6.07
C THR A 35 -12.25 -19.99 6.15
N ILE A 36 -13.37 -19.31 6.38
CA ILE A 36 -13.40 -17.85 6.53
C ILE A 36 -12.47 -17.42 7.67
N SER A 37 -12.53 -18.10 8.82
CA SER A 37 -11.68 -17.81 9.98
C SER A 37 -10.19 -17.95 9.66
N LEU A 38 -9.81 -19.01 8.93
CA LEU A 38 -8.41 -19.21 8.53
C LEU A 38 -7.95 -18.14 7.54
N GLY A 39 -8.77 -17.81 6.53
CA GLY A 39 -8.45 -16.78 5.56
C GLY A 39 -8.36 -15.36 6.16
N LEU A 40 -9.19 -15.05 7.15
CA LEU A 40 -9.11 -13.81 7.93
C LEU A 40 -7.83 -13.75 8.78
N GLY A 41 -7.50 -14.82 9.50
CA GLY A 41 -6.29 -14.90 10.32
C GLY A 41 -5.01 -14.74 9.48
N ILE A 42 -4.93 -15.41 8.32
CA ILE A 42 -3.84 -15.22 7.36
C ILE A 42 -3.81 -13.77 6.88
N GLY A 43 -4.97 -13.21 6.54
CA GLY A 43 -5.10 -11.81 6.13
C GLY A 43 -4.51 -10.84 7.14
N GLN A 44 -4.86 -10.96 8.43
CA GLN A 44 -4.35 -10.07 9.47
C GLN A 44 -2.81 -10.08 9.52
N LEU A 45 -2.19 -11.26 9.47
CA LEU A 45 -0.72 -11.38 9.49
C LEU A 45 -0.09 -10.75 8.24
N VAL A 46 -0.60 -11.08 7.06
CA VAL A 46 -0.05 -10.61 5.78
C VAL A 46 -0.21 -9.09 5.63
N PHE A 47 -1.38 -8.53 5.94
CA PHE A 47 -1.61 -7.08 5.84
C PHE A 47 -0.83 -6.28 6.89
N GLN A 48 -0.66 -6.80 8.11
CA GLN A 48 0.23 -6.16 9.10
C GLN A 48 1.69 -6.17 8.66
N ALA A 49 2.16 -7.27 8.06
CA ALA A 49 3.50 -7.36 7.49
C ALA A 49 3.68 -6.41 6.31
N LEU A 50 2.70 -6.37 5.39
CA LEU A 50 2.67 -5.45 4.26
C LEU A 50 2.78 -4.01 4.76
N ASN A 51 1.92 -3.59 5.69
CA ASN A 51 1.91 -2.22 6.22
C ASN A 51 3.28 -1.79 6.80
N LYS A 52 3.99 -2.68 7.51
CA LYS A 52 5.36 -2.40 8.01
C LYS A 52 6.35 -2.19 6.86
N ILE A 53 6.25 -3.00 5.80
CA ILE A 53 7.07 -2.85 4.59
C ILE A 53 6.73 -1.54 3.87
N GLU A 54 5.45 -1.19 3.75
CA GLU A 54 5.00 0.07 3.14
C GLU A 54 5.60 1.29 3.86
N ILE A 55 5.53 1.32 5.19
CA ILE A 55 6.13 2.40 6.00
C ILE A 55 7.65 2.47 5.80
N THR A 56 8.31 1.31 5.75
CA THR A 56 9.77 1.24 5.53
C THR A 56 10.15 1.77 4.15
N LEU A 57 9.42 1.38 3.10
CA LEU A 57 9.64 1.84 1.73
C LEU A 57 9.37 3.35 1.62
N LEU A 58 8.31 3.85 2.25
CA LEU A 58 8.02 5.28 2.29
C LEU A 58 9.17 6.07 2.94
N ALA A 59 9.68 5.61 4.09
CA ALA A 59 10.80 6.26 4.78
C ALA A 59 12.04 6.34 3.88
N VAL A 60 12.38 5.26 3.17
CA VAL A 60 13.50 5.24 2.21
C VAL A 60 13.28 6.23 1.07
N VAL A 61 12.06 6.28 0.51
CA VAL A 61 11.71 7.23 -0.57
C VAL A 61 11.82 8.69 -0.09
N LEU A 62 11.35 9.00 1.12
CA LEU A 62 11.44 10.34 1.70
C LEU A 62 12.90 10.76 1.91
N ILE A 63 13.74 9.89 2.49
CA ILE A 63 15.18 10.14 2.70
C ILE A 63 15.90 10.38 1.36
N CYS A 64 15.58 9.58 0.34
CA CYS A 64 16.17 9.72 -0.98
C CYS A 64 15.71 10.99 -1.73
N SER A 65 14.56 11.55 -1.36
CA SER A 65 13.94 12.70 -2.01
C SER A 65 14.29 14.05 -1.35
N PHE A 66 14.96 14.06 -0.19
CA PHE A 66 15.31 15.29 0.53
C PHE A 66 16.70 15.84 0.12
N PRO A 67 16.89 17.17 0.00
CA PRO A 67 15.91 18.26 0.07
C PRO A 67 15.40 18.64 -1.34
N ALA A 68 14.29 18.04 -1.78
CA ALA A 68 13.61 18.48 -2.99
C ALA A 68 12.67 19.66 -2.67
N PRO A 69 12.67 20.75 -3.46
CA PRO A 69 11.74 21.85 -3.25
C PRO A 69 10.28 21.39 -3.40
N PHE A 70 9.41 21.82 -2.48
CA PHE A 70 7.97 21.51 -2.44
C PHE A 70 7.14 22.07 -3.62
N LYS A 71 7.79 22.65 -4.63
CA LYS A 71 7.12 23.23 -5.80
C LYS A 71 6.79 22.21 -6.90
N ASN A 72 7.45 21.06 -6.91
CA ASN A 72 7.33 20.10 -8.00
C ASN A 72 6.12 19.16 -7.82
N ILE A 73 5.49 18.74 -8.92
CA ILE A 73 4.33 17.83 -8.92
C ILE A 73 4.63 16.52 -8.18
N LYS A 74 5.87 16.01 -8.32
CA LYS A 74 6.36 14.81 -7.61
C LYS A 74 6.25 14.95 -6.09
N SER A 75 6.63 16.10 -5.53
CA SER A 75 6.58 16.34 -4.09
C SER A 75 5.14 16.37 -3.57
N LYS A 76 4.21 16.99 -4.33
CA LYS A 76 2.79 17.01 -3.98
C LYS A 76 2.19 15.59 -3.97
N LEU A 77 2.45 14.80 -5.01
CA LEU A 77 1.99 13.42 -5.09
C LEU A 77 2.56 12.54 -3.97
N LEU A 78 3.82 12.74 -3.59
CA LEU A 78 4.45 12.02 -2.48
C LEU A 78 3.82 12.37 -1.12
N VAL A 79 3.45 13.63 -0.89
CA VAL A 79 2.69 14.05 0.30
C VAL A 79 1.32 13.38 0.33
N ILE A 80 0.60 13.37 -0.80
CA ILE A 80 -0.72 12.70 -0.88
C ILE A 80 -0.59 11.20 -0.57
N LEU A 81 0.39 10.52 -1.18
CA LEU A 81 0.68 9.10 -0.91
C LEU A 81 0.98 8.86 0.58
N THR A 82 1.73 9.77 1.22
CA THR A 82 2.07 9.69 2.63
C THR A 82 0.82 9.81 3.50
N LEU A 83 -0.03 10.80 3.24
CA LEU A 83 -1.28 10.99 3.98
C LEU A 83 -2.23 9.79 3.84
N ILE A 84 -2.33 9.22 2.65
CA ILE A 84 -3.12 8.01 2.40
C ILE A 84 -2.58 6.83 3.23
N LEU A 85 -1.26 6.57 3.19
CA LEU A 85 -0.67 5.47 3.95
C LEU A 85 -0.89 5.65 5.47
N LEU A 86 -0.77 6.88 5.97
CA LEU A 86 -1.02 7.17 7.39
C LEU A 86 -2.48 6.93 7.77
N ALA A 87 -3.42 7.34 6.92
CA ALA A 87 -4.84 7.07 7.13
C ALA A 87 -5.14 5.56 7.13
N ASP A 88 -4.54 4.79 6.21
CA ASP A 88 -4.65 3.33 6.21
C ASP A 88 -4.08 2.72 7.49
N THR A 89 -2.84 3.09 7.84
CA THR A 89 -2.09 2.55 8.97
C THR A 89 -2.79 2.77 10.30
N PHE A 90 -3.27 3.99 10.55
CA PHE A 90 -3.74 4.40 11.88
C PHE A 90 -5.25 4.35 12.03
N TRP A 91 -6.01 4.29 10.93
CA TRP A 91 -7.46 4.29 11.00
C TRP A 91 -8.09 3.08 10.31
N LEU A 92 -7.84 2.87 9.02
CA LEU A 92 -8.60 1.90 8.26
C LEU A 92 -8.20 0.44 8.56
N LEU A 93 -6.90 0.15 8.61
CA LEU A 93 -6.39 -1.18 8.95
C LEU A 93 -6.77 -1.62 10.38
N PRO A 94 -6.58 -0.80 11.43
CA PRO A 94 -7.03 -1.15 12.77
C PRO A 94 -8.54 -1.43 12.84
N LEU A 95 -9.35 -0.63 12.12
CA LEU A 95 -10.79 -0.82 12.09
C LEU A 95 -11.21 -2.13 11.41
N LEU A 96 -10.52 -2.52 10.33
CA LEU A 96 -10.75 -3.79 9.65
C LEU A 96 -10.26 -4.98 10.49
N ASP A 97 -9.15 -4.81 11.22
CA ASP A 97 -8.60 -5.83 12.12
C ASP A 97 -9.55 -6.15 13.28
N GLU A 98 -10.12 -5.12 13.92
CA GLU A 98 -11.14 -5.30 14.96
C GLU A 98 -12.39 -6.00 14.44
N ARG A 99 -12.82 -5.67 13.21
CA ARG A 99 -13.93 -6.40 12.58
C ARG A 99 -13.59 -7.87 12.30
N ALA A 100 -12.39 -8.15 11.83
CA ALA A 100 -11.94 -9.52 11.61
C ALA A 100 -11.93 -10.30 12.93
N LYS A 101 -11.47 -9.70 14.03
CA LYS A 101 -11.53 -10.29 15.38
C LYS A 101 -12.95 -10.61 15.83
N LEU A 102 -13.93 -9.72 15.56
CA LEU A 102 -15.34 -10.00 15.88
C LEU A 102 -15.86 -11.23 15.13
N VAL A 103 -15.56 -11.34 13.83
CA VAL A 103 -15.93 -12.52 13.02
C VAL A 103 -15.27 -13.79 13.56
N LEU A 104 -13.99 -13.72 13.94
CA LEU A 104 -13.26 -14.84 14.55
C LEU A 104 -13.84 -15.25 15.91
N ALA A 105 -14.39 -14.30 16.68
CA ALA A 105 -15.09 -14.55 17.93
C ALA A 105 -16.53 -15.06 17.75
N GLY A 106 -16.99 -15.28 16.50
CA GLY A 106 -18.35 -15.73 16.20
C GLY A 106 -19.43 -14.64 16.33
N MET A 107 -19.04 -13.38 16.49
CA MET A 107 -19.96 -12.25 16.56
C MET A 107 -20.16 -11.63 15.17
N PRO A 108 -21.39 -11.52 14.66
CA PRO A 108 -21.63 -10.92 13.35
C PRO A 108 -21.33 -9.41 13.41
N PRO A 109 -20.35 -8.90 12.65
CA PRO A 109 -20.07 -7.47 12.64
C PRO A 109 -21.22 -6.73 11.95
N ALA A 110 -21.50 -5.50 12.40
CA ALA A 110 -22.47 -4.63 11.75
C ALA A 110 -22.12 -4.42 10.27
N THR A 111 -23.14 -4.43 9.41
CA THR A 111 -22.99 -4.23 7.96
C THR A 111 -22.23 -2.96 7.66
N SER A 112 -21.20 -3.05 6.82
CA SER A 112 -20.37 -1.89 6.56
C SER A 112 -19.61 -1.91 5.24
N HIS A 113 -19.42 -0.72 4.68
CA HIS A 113 -18.74 -0.49 3.41
C HIS A 113 -17.23 -0.25 3.55
N HIS A 114 -16.66 -0.42 4.75
CA HIS A 114 -15.24 -0.13 5.01
C HIS A 114 -14.29 -1.01 4.20
N HIS A 115 -14.68 -2.26 3.91
CA HIS A 115 -13.89 -3.12 3.03
C HIS A 115 -13.84 -2.59 1.59
N ILE A 116 -14.96 -2.04 1.08
CA ILE A 116 -14.99 -1.43 -0.26
C ILE A 116 -14.17 -0.14 -0.27
N LEU A 117 -14.30 0.68 0.78
CA LEU A 117 -13.48 1.88 0.94
C LEU A 117 -11.98 1.55 0.92
N TYR A 118 -11.57 0.47 1.60
CA TYR A 118 -10.19 -0.01 1.58
C TYR A 118 -9.74 -0.39 0.18
N ILE A 119 -10.54 -1.14 -0.58
CA ILE A 119 -10.23 -1.48 -1.99
C ILE A 119 -10.03 -0.21 -2.84
N ILE A 120 -10.89 0.80 -2.67
CA ILE A 120 -10.78 2.07 -3.41
C ILE A 120 -9.49 2.80 -3.04
N ILE A 121 -9.18 2.90 -1.73
CA ILE A 121 -7.97 3.58 -1.26
C ILE A 121 -6.70 2.85 -1.72
N GLU A 122 -6.66 1.52 -1.62
CA GLU A 122 -5.57 0.68 -2.15
C GLU A 122 -5.39 0.88 -3.66
N SER A 123 -6.49 1.00 -4.41
CA SER A 123 -6.45 1.26 -5.86
C SER A 123 -5.85 2.63 -6.18
N ILE A 124 -6.26 3.67 -5.44
CA ILE A 124 -5.70 5.02 -5.57
C ILE A 124 -4.21 5.02 -5.22
N LYS A 125 -3.82 4.35 -4.12
CA LYS A 125 -2.43 4.21 -3.68
C LYS A 125 -1.57 3.52 -4.74
N LEU A 126 -2.06 2.43 -5.32
CA LEU A 126 -1.40 1.71 -6.41
C LEU A 126 -1.18 2.62 -7.63
N LEU A 127 -2.21 3.35 -8.06
CA LEU A 127 -2.10 4.29 -9.18
C LEU A 127 -1.09 5.41 -8.89
N LEU A 128 -1.09 5.97 -7.69
CA LEU A 128 -0.13 6.99 -7.27
C LEU A 128 1.31 6.47 -7.32
N LEU A 129 1.55 5.25 -6.84
CA LEU A 129 2.88 4.62 -6.88
C LEU A 129 3.36 4.40 -8.31
N ILE A 130 2.48 3.93 -9.21
CA ILE A 130 2.80 3.74 -10.63
C ILE A 130 3.15 5.09 -11.28
N VAL A 131 2.33 6.12 -11.06
CA VAL A 131 2.58 7.46 -11.61
C VAL A 131 3.90 8.03 -11.08
N LEU A 132 4.14 7.97 -9.77
CA LEU A 132 5.39 8.42 -9.16
C LEU A 132 6.61 7.64 -9.67
N GLY A 133 6.48 6.31 -9.82
CA GLY A 133 7.50 5.43 -10.39
C GLY A 133 7.87 5.84 -11.82
N CYS A 134 6.87 6.00 -12.69
CA CYS A 134 7.04 6.46 -14.08
C CYS A 134 7.67 7.85 -14.18
N LEU A 135 7.23 8.80 -13.34
CA LEU A 135 7.81 10.15 -13.29
C LEU A 135 9.29 10.14 -12.86
N ASN A 136 9.65 9.27 -11.91
CA ASN A 136 11.03 9.09 -11.48
C ASN A 136 11.88 8.42 -12.56
N LEU A 137 11.34 7.40 -13.25
CA LEU A 137 12.01 6.72 -14.34
C LEU A 137 12.30 7.68 -15.51
N ASN A 138 11.31 8.49 -15.90
CA ASN A 138 11.48 9.52 -16.93
C ASN A 138 12.56 10.53 -16.54
N SER A 139 12.56 10.99 -15.28
CA SER A 139 13.57 11.91 -14.76
C SER A 139 14.98 11.33 -14.86
N LEU A 140 15.16 10.03 -14.60
CA LEU A 140 16.45 9.34 -14.72
C LEU A 140 16.90 9.21 -16.17
N ARG A 141 15.96 9.00 -17.10
CA ARG A 141 16.25 8.89 -18.54
C ARG A 141 16.76 10.21 -19.12
N TYR A 142 16.17 11.34 -18.72
CA TYR A 142 16.64 12.66 -19.16
C TYR A 142 18.05 12.97 -18.67
N GLU A 143 18.38 12.64 -17.43
CA GLU A 143 19.70 12.90 -16.83
C GLU A 143 20.84 12.06 -17.43
N LYS A 144 20.53 10.93 -18.08
CA LYS A 144 21.53 10.12 -18.81
C LYS A 144 21.77 10.58 -20.25
N ARG A 145 20.89 11.43 -20.79
CA ARG A 145 20.92 11.84 -22.21
C ARG A 145 21.61 13.19 -22.43
N TYR A 146 21.96 13.88 -21.35
CA TYR A 146 22.75 15.11 -21.29
C TYR A 146 23.92 14.89 -20.32
#